data_AF-A0A352VNX6-F1
#
_entry.id   AF-A0A352VNX6-F1
#
_cell.length_a   1.000
_cell.length_b   1.000
_cell.length_c   1.000
_cell.angle_alpha   90.00
_cell.angle_beta   90.00
_cell.angle_gamma   90.00
#
_symmetry.space_group_name_H-M   'P 1'
#
loop_
_entity.id
_entity.type
_entity.pdbx_description
1 polymer ?
#
loop_
_entity_poly.entity_id
_entity_poly.type
_entity_poly.pdbx_seq_one_letter_code
_entity_poly.pdbx_strand_id
1 'polypeptide(L)'
;MEREHLLETAPIPGGSSGLGLYQRGSDYLIKIVGGQGLMSTRAHGSEEALGEISCAEFAQREGARILIGGLGVGFTLSSALRQLGPDTEVIVAELVPAVVAWNRGRLGEFAGHPLRDDRVRVREGDVSLILGEAASVLDAIVLDVDNGPEGLTRKANLELT
;
A
#
# COMPACT_ATOMS: atom_id res chain seq x y z
N MET A 1 11.02 -15.87 20.64
CA MET A 1 10.26 -15.07 19.65
C MET A 1 9.73 -13.84 20.37
N GLU A 2 9.96 -12.65 19.83
CA GLU A 2 9.40 -11.41 20.40
C GLU A 2 7.86 -11.44 20.31
N ARG A 3 7.19 -10.93 21.34
CA ARG A 3 5.72 -10.82 21.34
C ARG A 3 5.26 -9.67 20.46
N GLU A 4 4.10 -9.85 19.85
CA GLU A 4 3.41 -8.79 19.12
C GLU A 4 2.59 -7.94 20.10
N HIS A 5 2.71 -6.63 19.99
CA HIS A 5 1.99 -5.65 20.79
C HIS A 5 1.07 -4.85 19.87
N LEU A 6 -0.24 -4.94 20.09
CA LEU A 6 -1.22 -4.12 19.38
C LEU A 6 -1.04 -2.65 19.81
N LEU A 7 -0.81 -1.77 18.84
CA LEU A 7 -0.67 -0.33 19.05
C LEU A 7 -1.98 0.40 18.80
N GLU A 8 -2.59 0.14 17.64
CA GLU A 8 -3.76 0.86 17.16
C GLU A 8 -4.68 -0.07 16.36
N THR A 9 -5.97 0.26 16.33
CA THR A 9 -6.96 -0.43 15.49
C THR A 9 -7.80 0.58 14.73
N ALA A 10 -8.20 0.22 13.52
CA ALA A 10 -9.07 1.03 12.68
C ALA A 10 -10.15 0.16 12.02
N PRO A 11 -11.34 0.70 11.75
CA PRO A 11 -12.35 -0.02 10.97
C PRO A 11 -11.89 -0.15 9.51
N ILE A 12 -12.20 -1.28 8.88
CA ILE A 12 -12.08 -1.43 7.43
C ILE A 12 -13.42 -1.01 6.82
N PRO A 13 -13.47 0.01 5.95
CA PRO A 13 -14.70 0.40 5.28
C PRO A 13 -15.35 -0.79 4.56
N GLY A 14 -16.65 -0.99 4.78
CA GLY A 14 -17.42 -2.10 4.21
C GLY A 14 -17.14 -3.49 4.81
N GLY A 15 -16.20 -3.61 5.75
CA GLY A 15 -15.85 -4.89 6.41
C GLY A 15 -16.51 -5.08 7.77
N SER A 16 -16.59 -6.33 8.23
CA SER A 16 -17.04 -6.70 9.58
C SER A 16 -15.92 -6.75 10.62
N SER A 17 -14.66 -6.56 10.19
CA SER A 17 -13.45 -6.68 11.01
C SER A 17 -12.65 -5.39 11.02
N GLY A 18 -11.82 -5.21 12.04
CA GLY A 18 -10.86 -4.10 12.11
C GLY A 18 -9.49 -4.47 11.55
N LEU A 19 -8.74 -3.45 11.13
CA LEU A 19 -7.32 -3.53 10.83
C LEU A 19 -6.53 -3.12 12.08
N GLY A 20 -5.49 -3.85 12.44
CA GLY A 20 -4.63 -3.56 13.57
C GLY A 20 -3.19 -3.29 13.14
N LEU A 21 -2.58 -2.28 13.75
CA LEU A 21 -1.15 -2.01 13.70
C LEU A 21 -0.48 -2.63 14.93
N TYR A 22 0.46 -3.54 14.70
CA TYR A 22 1.20 -4.25 15.73
C TYR A 22 2.67 -3.91 15.65
N GLN A 23 3.34 -3.87 16.80
CA GLN A 23 4.78 -3.79 16.91
C GLN A 23 5.36 -5.13 17.39
N ARG A 24 6.46 -5.58 16.78
CA ARG A 24 7.22 -6.75 17.20
C ARG A 24 8.71 -6.42 17.14
N GLY A 25 9.29 -6.14 18.30
CA GLY A 25 10.65 -5.61 18.38
C GLY A 25 10.75 -4.26 17.65
N SER A 26 11.61 -4.20 16.64
CA SER A 26 11.75 -3.03 15.76
C SER A 26 10.82 -3.04 14.55
N ASP A 27 10.04 -4.10 14.34
CA ASP A 27 9.19 -4.26 13.16
C ASP A 27 7.74 -3.87 13.43
N TYR A 28 7.04 -3.51 12.35
CA TYR A 28 5.59 -3.30 12.37
C TYR A 28 4.87 -4.32 11.49
N LEU A 29 3.66 -4.68 11.90
CA LEU A 29 2.77 -5.55 11.15
C LEU A 29 1.38 -4.91 11.05
N ILE A 30 0.79 -5.00 9.86
CA ILE A 30 -0.61 -4.67 9.62
C ILE A 30 -1.37 -5.98 9.45
N LYS A 31 -2.44 -6.17 10.22
CA LYS A 31 -3.21 -7.43 10.21
C LYS A 31 -4.68 -7.20 10.50
N ILE A 32 -5.54 -8.13 10.07
CA ILE A 32 -6.92 -8.15 10.57
C ILE A 32 -6.93 -8.47 12.06
N VAL A 33 -7.68 -7.72 12.86
CA VAL A 33 -7.88 -7.98 14.27
C VAL A 33 -8.56 -9.35 14.43
N GLY A 34 -7.90 -10.27 15.13
CA GLY A 34 -8.37 -11.66 15.30
C GLY A 34 -8.18 -12.56 14.06
N GLY A 35 -7.56 -12.05 12.99
CA GLY A 35 -7.24 -12.79 11.77
C GLY A 35 -5.75 -13.13 11.63
N GLN A 36 -5.39 -13.64 10.45
CA GLN A 36 -3.99 -13.89 10.09
C GLN A 36 -3.28 -12.58 9.66
N GLY A 37 -1.95 -12.59 9.69
CA GLY A 37 -1.15 -11.42 9.31
C GLY A 37 -1.24 -11.11 7.82
N LEU A 38 -1.34 -9.82 7.47
CA LEU A 38 -1.42 -9.36 6.08
C LEU A 38 -0.05 -8.88 5.59
N MET A 39 0.58 -7.93 6.29
CA MET A 39 1.81 -7.28 5.85
C MET A 39 2.81 -7.10 6.99
N SER A 40 4.12 -7.05 6.68
CA SER A 40 5.18 -6.79 7.66
C SER A 40 6.31 -5.94 7.07
N THR A 41 7.03 -5.21 7.92
CA THR A 41 8.21 -4.42 7.52
C THR A 41 9.43 -5.26 7.09
N ARG A 42 9.39 -6.60 7.19
CA ARG A 42 10.55 -7.49 6.95
C ARG A 42 10.63 -8.11 5.56
N ALA A 43 9.50 -8.27 4.87
CA ALA A 43 9.43 -8.89 3.56
C ALA A 43 8.82 -7.87 2.61
N HIS A 44 9.65 -7.34 1.70
CA HIS A 44 9.25 -6.30 0.75
C HIS A 44 9.87 -6.48 -0.65
N GLY A 45 10.46 -7.64 -0.93
CA GLY A 45 11.15 -7.88 -2.20
C GLY A 45 10.20 -7.89 -3.40
N SER A 46 8.97 -8.40 -3.21
CA SER A 46 7.91 -8.36 -4.22
C SER A 46 7.45 -6.92 -4.50
N GLU A 47 7.31 -6.11 -3.46
CA GLU A 47 6.85 -4.73 -3.47
C GLU A 47 7.89 -3.84 -4.16
N GLU A 48 9.17 -4.05 -3.85
CA GLU A 48 10.26 -3.36 -4.55
C GLU A 48 10.29 -3.70 -6.03
N ALA A 49 10.23 -5.00 -6.38
CA ALA A 49 10.20 -5.45 -7.75
C ALA A 49 8.96 -4.93 -8.50
N LEU A 50 7.79 -4.92 -7.86
CA LEU A 50 6.54 -4.43 -8.44
C LEU A 50 6.65 -2.95 -8.81
N GLY A 51 7.12 -2.11 -7.88
CA GLY A 51 7.33 -0.68 -8.15
C GLY A 51 8.40 -0.43 -9.20
N GLU A 52 9.50 -1.18 -9.17
CA GLU A 52 10.61 -1.06 -10.13
C GLU A 52 10.16 -1.42 -11.55
N ILE A 53 9.63 -2.62 -11.74
CA ILE A 53 9.28 -3.15 -13.05
C ILE A 53 8.15 -2.34 -13.67
N SER A 54 7.13 -2.00 -12.88
CA SER A 54 5.95 -1.30 -13.40
C SER A 54 6.23 0.16 -13.76
N CYS A 55 7.24 0.79 -13.17
CA CYS A 55 7.51 2.21 -13.35
C CYS A 55 8.74 2.52 -14.22
N ALA A 56 9.56 1.53 -14.54
CA ALA A 56 10.82 1.71 -15.27
C ALA A 56 10.66 2.43 -16.62
N GLU A 57 9.58 2.17 -17.36
CA GLU A 57 9.35 2.78 -18.67
C GLU A 57 8.96 4.28 -18.62
N PHE A 58 8.59 4.78 -17.45
CA PHE A 58 8.09 6.15 -17.27
C PHE A 58 9.18 7.14 -16.82
N ALA A 59 10.43 6.68 -16.64
CA ALA A 59 11.54 7.49 -16.14
C ALA A 59 11.82 8.77 -16.96
N GLN A 60 11.51 8.74 -18.26
CA GLN A 60 11.73 9.86 -19.19
C GLN A 60 10.41 10.41 -19.76
N ARG A 61 9.26 9.98 -19.23
CA ARG A 61 7.95 10.40 -19.73
C ARG A 61 7.47 11.62 -18.97
N GLU A 62 7.35 12.74 -19.68
CA GLU A 62 6.79 13.98 -19.13
C GLU A 62 5.30 13.83 -18.84
N GLY A 63 4.86 14.35 -17.69
CA GLY A 63 3.44 14.43 -17.33
C GLY A 63 2.75 13.09 -17.09
N ALA A 64 3.51 12.01 -16.85
CA ALA A 64 2.95 10.68 -16.61
C ALA A 64 2.04 10.67 -15.36
N ARG A 65 0.94 9.93 -15.42
CA ARG A 65 -0.01 9.76 -14.30
C ARG A 65 -0.14 8.30 -13.93
N ILE A 66 0.27 7.95 -12.72
CA ILE A 66 0.36 6.57 -12.25
C ILE A 66 -0.60 6.39 -11.09
N LEU A 67 -1.44 5.34 -11.13
CA LEU A 67 -2.26 4.92 -9.99
C LEU A 67 -1.59 3.75 -9.29
N ILE A 68 -1.38 3.86 -7.97
CA ILE A 68 -0.98 2.76 -7.10
C ILE A 68 -2.16 2.43 -6.18
N GLY A 69 -2.68 1.21 -6.29
CA GLY A 69 -3.72 0.69 -5.40
C GLY A 69 -3.11 0.00 -4.20
N GLY A 70 -3.52 0.41 -2.99
CA GLY A 70 -2.91 -0.01 -1.72
C GLY A 70 -1.73 0.89 -1.33
N LEU A 71 -1.61 1.19 -0.04
CA LEU A 71 -0.46 1.89 0.51
C LEU A 71 0.42 0.97 1.37
N GLY A 72 -0.20 0.25 2.31
CA GLY A 72 0.52 -0.59 3.28
C GLY A 72 1.66 0.19 3.99
N VAL A 73 2.86 -0.40 4.01
CA VAL A 73 4.08 0.27 4.52
C VAL A 73 4.62 1.31 3.53
N GLY A 74 4.27 1.21 2.24
CA GLY A 74 4.69 2.14 1.20
C GLY A 74 5.94 1.72 0.42
N PHE A 75 6.36 0.45 0.50
CA PHE A 75 7.52 -0.04 -0.25
C PHE A 75 7.33 0.03 -1.77
N THR A 76 6.17 -0.40 -2.27
CA THR A 76 5.83 -0.29 -3.70
C THR A 76 5.85 1.16 -4.18
N LEU A 77 5.24 2.07 -3.42
CA LEU A 77 5.28 3.50 -3.72
C LEU A 77 6.71 4.06 -3.71
N SER A 78 7.50 3.73 -2.68
CA SER A 78 8.89 4.17 -2.57
C SER A 78 9.73 3.68 -3.74
N SER A 79 9.54 2.42 -4.15
CA SER A 79 10.23 1.85 -5.31
C SER A 79 9.81 2.50 -6.63
N ALA A 80 8.51 2.71 -6.83
CA ALA A 80 7.98 3.43 -7.99
C ALA A 80 8.58 4.84 -8.09
N LEU A 81 8.56 5.62 -7.01
CA LEU A 81 9.08 7.00 -6.99
C LEU A 81 10.56 7.11 -7.36
N ARG A 82 11.37 6.06 -7.13
CA ARG A 82 12.78 6.02 -7.56
C ARG A 82 12.95 5.89 -9.08
N GLN A 83 11.96 5.33 -9.77
CA GLN A 83 12.00 5.15 -11.23
C GLN A 83 11.32 6.29 -11.99
N LEU A 84 10.44 7.05 -11.34
CA LEU A 84 9.64 8.08 -11.99
C LEU A 84 10.40 9.40 -12.12
N GLY A 85 10.08 10.14 -13.19
CA GLY A 85 10.58 11.50 -13.41
C GLY A 85 9.99 12.53 -12.43
N PRO A 86 10.54 13.75 -12.40
CA PRO A 86 10.05 14.83 -11.52
C PRO A 86 8.64 15.32 -11.89
N ASP A 87 8.25 15.22 -13.17
CA ASP A 87 6.95 15.69 -13.68
C ASP A 87 5.85 14.61 -13.65
N THR A 88 6.08 13.49 -12.96
CA THR A 88 5.07 12.45 -12.77
C THR A 88 4.11 12.80 -11.63
N GLU A 89 2.82 12.51 -11.81
CA GLU A 89 1.85 12.45 -10.72
C GLU A 89 1.59 11.00 -10.31
N VAL A 90 1.70 10.70 -9.01
CA VAL A 90 1.39 9.38 -8.45
C VAL A 90 0.18 9.48 -7.53
N ILE A 91 -0.91 8.85 -7.94
CA ILE A 91 -2.13 8.74 -7.15
C ILE A 91 -2.03 7.45 -6.33
N VAL A 92 -2.16 7.55 -5.01
CA VAL A 92 -2.24 6.39 -4.12
C VAL A 92 -3.67 6.22 -3.67
N ALA A 93 -4.29 5.11 -4.04
CA ALA A 93 -5.62 4.72 -3.58
C ALA A 93 -5.49 3.83 -2.34
N GLU A 94 -5.89 4.33 -1.18
CA GLU A 94 -5.88 3.56 0.08
C GLU A 94 -7.28 3.49 0.66
N LEU A 95 -7.77 2.28 0.91
CA LEU A 95 -9.12 2.05 1.40
C LEU A 95 -9.29 2.51 2.85
N VAL A 96 -8.27 2.31 3.69
CA VAL A 96 -8.33 2.52 5.14
C VAL A 96 -7.59 3.81 5.51
N PRO A 97 -8.28 4.91 5.89
CA PRO A 97 -7.65 6.19 6.24
C PRO A 97 -6.57 6.09 7.32
N ALA A 98 -6.71 5.14 8.25
CA ALA A 98 -5.71 4.92 9.29
C ALA A 98 -4.36 4.45 8.73
N VAL A 99 -4.34 3.67 7.64
CA VAL A 99 -3.08 3.25 7.00
C VAL A 99 -2.31 4.47 6.46
N VAL A 100 -3.02 5.44 5.89
CA VAL A 100 -2.44 6.73 5.48
C VAL A 100 -1.85 7.47 6.69
N ALA A 101 -2.60 7.54 7.79
CA ALA A 101 -2.14 8.20 9.02
C ALA A 101 -0.89 7.51 9.61
N TRP A 102 -0.88 6.18 9.68
CA TRP A 102 0.25 5.39 10.16
C TRP A 102 1.49 5.58 9.27
N ASN A 103 1.31 5.61 7.95
CA ASN A 103 2.38 5.84 6.98
C ASN A 103 2.97 7.26 7.10
N ARG A 104 2.13 8.28 7.31
CA ARG A 104 2.61 9.65 7.58
C ARG A 104 3.43 9.74 8.88
N GLY A 105 3.19 8.83 9.82
CA GLY A 105 3.93 8.69 11.07
C GLY A 105 5.06 7.65 10.99
N ARG A 106 5.13 6.80 12.02
CA ARG A 106 6.23 5.84 12.25
C ARG A 106 6.35 4.76 11.18
N LEU A 107 5.24 4.37 10.55
CA LEU A 107 5.28 3.29 9.57
C LEU A 107 6.01 3.72 8.29
N GLY A 108 5.87 4.98 7.88
CA GLY A 108 6.54 5.48 6.68
C GLY A 108 8.06 5.57 6.83
N GLU A 109 8.61 5.59 8.06
CA GLU A 109 10.07 5.60 8.27
C GLU A 109 10.75 4.42 7.56
N PHE A 110 10.08 3.27 7.51
CA PHE A 110 10.60 2.05 6.86
C PHE A 110 10.67 2.15 5.34
N ALA A 111 9.82 2.98 4.73
CA ALA A 111 9.79 3.19 3.29
C ALA A 111 10.40 4.55 2.86
N GLY A 112 11.02 5.29 3.78
CA GLY A 112 11.60 6.61 3.50
C GLY A 112 10.59 7.75 3.41
N HIS A 113 9.44 7.62 4.07
CA HIS A 113 8.31 8.58 4.05
C HIS A 113 7.83 8.93 2.64
N PRO A 114 7.41 7.95 1.82
CA PRO A 114 7.11 8.18 0.42
C PRO A 114 5.92 9.14 0.19
N LEU A 115 5.00 9.27 1.17
CA LEU A 115 3.90 10.24 1.11
C LEU A 115 4.33 11.70 1.26
N ARG A 116 5.61 11.99 1.53
CA ARG A 116 6.16 13.35 1.56
C ARG A 116 6.67 13.83 0.21
N ASP A 117 6.72 12.95 -0.80
CA ASP A 117 7.12 13.33 -2.15
C ASP A 117 6.03 14.20 -2.80
N ASP A 118 6.41 15.35 -3.36
CA ASP A 118 5.49 16.33 -3.93
C ASP A 118 4.71 15.80 -5.15
N ARG A 119 5.18 14.70 -5.75
CA ARG A 119 4.49 13.98 -6.84
C ARG A 119 3.30 13.16 -6.35
N VAL A 120 3.20 12.88 -5.05
CA VAL A 120 2.22 11.95 -4.50
C VAL A 120 0.91 12.64 -4.12
N ARG A 121 -0.21 12.07 -4.52
CA ARG A 121 -1.56 12.46 -4.13
C ARG A 121 -2.29 11.25 -3.55
N VAL A 122 -2.67 11.34 -2.27
CA VAL A 122 -3.44 10.27 -1.62
C VAL A 122 -4.92 10.48 -1.87
N ARG A 123 -5.60 9.43 -2.32
CA ARG A 123 -7.05 9.33 -2.42
C ARG A 123 -7.52 8.21 -1.50
N GLU A 124 -8.19 8.59 -0.42
CA GLU A 124 -8.81 7.63 0.49
C GLU A 124 -10.10 7.09 -0.15
N GLY A 125 -10.19 5.77 -0.33
CA GLY A 125 -11.35 5.12 -0.94
C GLY A 125 -11.01 3.84 -1.71
N ASP A 126 -12.06 3.20 -2.23
CA ASP A 126 -11.93 2.00 -3.05
C ASP A 126 -11.24 2.32 -4.38
N VAL A 127 -10.17 1.58 -4.68
CA VAL A 127 -9.39 1.74 -5.92
C VAL A 127 -10.27 1.58 -7.17
N SER A 128 -11.31 0.76 -7.12
CA SER A 128 -12.24 0.51 -8.23
C SER A 128 -13.06 1.76 -8.56
N LEU A 129 -13.48 2.51 -7.52
CA LEU A 129 -14.19 3.78 -7.70
C LEU A 129 -13.26 4.85 -8.24
N ILE A 130 -12.06 4.94 -7.68
CA ILE A 130 -11.02 5.89 -8.12
C ILE A 130 -10.63 5.62 -9.58
N LEU A 131 -10.48 4.36 -9.95
CA LEU A 131 -10.19 3.94 -11.32
C LEU A 131 -11.34 4.32 -12.25
N GLY A 132 -12.60 4.12 -11.86
CA GLY A 132 -13.76 4.50 -12.66
C GLY A 132 -13.81 6.00 -13.01
N GLU A 133 -13.31 6.86 -12.12
CA GLU A 133 -13.27 8.31 -12.34
C GLU A 133 -12.06 8.78 -13.16
N ALA A 134 -10.94 8.05 -13.10
CA ALA A 134 -9.65 8.47 -13.64
C ALA A 134 -9.12 7.62 -14.81
N ALA A 135 -9.79 6.53 -15.19
CA ALA A 135 -9.25 5.55 -16.15
C ALA A 135 -8.79 6.14 -17.49
N SER A 136 -9.46 7.18 -18.00
CA SER A 136 -9.09 7.78 -19.30
C SER A 136 -7.85 8.67 -19.26
N VAL A 137 -7.25 8.90 -18.08
CA VAL A 137 -6.11 9.82 -17.91
C VAL A 137 -4.90 9.18 -17.23
N LEU A 138 -4.92 7.86 -16.98
CA LEU A 138 -3.82 7.14 -16.33
C LEU A 138 -2.93 6.47 -17.39
N ASP A 139 -1.63 6.54 -17.16
CA ASP A 139 -0.61 5.90 -17.99
C ASP A 139 -0.24 4.50 -17.50
N ALA A 140 -0.34 4.27 -16.19
CA ALA A 140 -0.19 2.95 -15.59
C ALA A 140 -1.03 2.80 -14.33
N ILE A 141 -1.33 1.53 -14.01
CA ILE A 141 -2.03 1.12 -12.81
C ILE A 141 -1.21 -0.01 -12.18
N VAL A 142 -0.74 0.20 -10.95
CA VAL A 142 0.01 -0.76 -10.15
C VAL A 142 -0.89 -1.17 -8.98
N LEU A 143 -1.34 -2.43 -8.97
CA LEU A 143 -2.23 -2.91 -7.92
C LEU A 143 -1.46 -3.77 -6.94
N ASP A 144 -1.17 -3.18 -5.78
CA ASP A 144 -0.57 -3.83 -4.62
C ASP A 144 -1.61 -3.95 -3.50
N VAL A 145 -2.77 -4.48 -3.87
CA VAL A 145 -3.88 -4.71 -2.97
C VAL A 145 -3.84 -6.16 -2.50
N ASP A 146 -3.19 -6.40 -1.38
CA ASP A 146 -3.33 -7.68 -0.69
C ASP A 146 -4.76 -7.79 -0.18
N ASN A 147 -5.58 -8.50 -0.95
CA ASN A 147 -6.96 -8.85 -0.64
C ASN A 147 -7.86 -7.63 -0.45
N GLY A 148 -8.63 -7.27 -1.48
CA GLY A 148 -9.73 -6.31 -1.33
C GLY A 148 -10.69 -6.70 -0.18
N PRO A 149 -11.66 -5.84 0.19
CA PRO A 149 -12.53 -6.06 1.35
C PRO A 149 -13.17 -7.46 1.41
N GLU A 150 -13.47 -8.05 0.25
CA GLU A 150 -13.95 -9.44 0.11
C GLU A 150 -12.84 -10.50 0.20
N GLY A 151 -11.64 -10.23 -0.34
CA GLY A 151 -10.48 -11.11 -0.28
C GLY A 151 -10.00 -11.37 1.14
N LEU A 152 -10.20 -10.41 2.06
CA LEU A 152 -9.83 -10.51 3.48
C LEU A 152 -10.60 -11.59 4.24
N THR A 153 -11.66 -12.15 3.63
CA THR A 153 -12.47 -13.24 4.20
C THR A 153 -12.14 -14.62 3.62
N ARG A 154 -11.27 -14.73 2.59
CA ARG A 154 -10.88 -16.04 2.06
C ARG A 154 -9.73 -16.61 2.87
N LYS A 155 -9.99 -17.79 3.47
CA LYS A 155 -9.00 -18.65 4.10
C LYS A 155 -7.76 -18.80 3.20
N ALA A 156 -6.61 -18.73 3.87
CA ALA A 156 -5.26 -19.13 3.45
C ALA A 156 -5.18 -19.93 2.14
N ASN A 157 -4.19 -19.55 1.31
CA ASN A 157 -3.68 -20.38 0.22
C ASN A 157 -3.47 -21.81 0.73
N LEU A 158 -4.38 -22.71 0.36
CA LEU A 158 -4.15 -24.13 0.49
C LEU A 158 -3.03 -24.46 -0.49
N GLU A 159 -1.86 -24.75 0.06
CA GLU A 159 -0.73 -25.31 -0.68
C GLU A 159 -1.24 -26.48 -1.53
N LEU A 160 -0.98 -26.40 -2.83
CA LEU A 160 -1.14 -27.54 -3.73
C LEU A 160 -0.08 -28.56 -3.32
N THR A 161 -0.53 -29.70 -2.80
CA THR A 161 0.27 -30.93 -2.67
C THR A 161 0.12 -31.77 -3.93
#